data_AF-A0A917YZ57-F1
#
_entry.id   AF-A0A917YZ57-F1
#
_cell.length_a   1.000
_cell.length_b   1.000
_cell.length_c   1.000
_cell.angle_alpha   90.00
_cell.angle_beta   90.00
_cell.angle_gamma   90.00
#
_symmetry.space_group_name_H-M   'P 1'
#
loop_
_entity.id
_entity.type
_entity.pdbx_description
1 polymer ?
#
loop_
_entity_poly.entity_id
_entity_poly.type
_entity_poly.pdbx_seq_one_letter_code
_entity_poly.pdbx_strand_id
1 'polypeptide(L)'
;MTDQGNGDGGNKGKPGESLFAIWAALGFVIGASLAVKYVYSMGYTADDDLPWWPQGIIMISLFFGPMFLLGWIAEQLSEEVLSGNSTWATYWTTMVGITVPVLAVAGITTFEDVLDLFNHL
;
A
#
# COMPACT_ATOMS: atom_id res chain seq x y z
N MET A 1 -51.20 -14.43 -3.38
CA MET A 1 -50.51 -13.65 -4.42
C MET A 1 -49.17 -13.26 -3.84
N THR A 2 -48.12 -13.91 -4.33
CA THR A 2 -46.70 -13.69 -3.99
C THR A 2 -46.24 -12.40 -4.66
N ASP A 3 -45.66 -11.48 -3.89
CA ASP A 3 -44.85 -10.39 -4.41
C ASP A 3 -43.38 -10.70 -4.10
N GLN A 4 -42.67 -11.13 -5.15
CA GLN A 4 -41.22 -11.23 -5.21
C GLN A 4 -40.72 -9.98 -5.92
N GLY A 5 -39.87 -9.20 -5.26
CA GLY A 5 -39.09 -8.17 -5.95
C GLY A 5 -38.70 -7.01 -5.04
N ASN A 6 -37.54 -7.08 -4.40
CA ASN A 6 -36.35 -6.44 -4.95
C ASN A 6 -35.19 -6.64 -3.96
N GLY A 7 -34.32 -7.59 -4.28
CA GLY A 7 -33.00 -7.67 -3.65
C GLY A 7 -32.13 -6.57 -4.23
N ASP A 8 -32.19 -5.37 -3.66
CA ASP A 8 -31.15 -4.37 -3.87
C ASP A 8 -30.03 -4.63 -2.88
N GLY A 9 -29.04 -5.39 -3.35
CA GLY A 9 -27.73 -5.58 -2.73
C GLY A 9 -26.96 -4.27 -2.70
N GLY A 10 -27.42 -3.35 -1.84
CA GLY A 10 -26.73 -2.11 -1.52
C GLY A 10 -25.48 -2.42 -0.72
N ASN A 11 -24.41 -2.82 -1.41
CA ASN A 11 -23.05 -2.76 -0.89
C ASN A 11 -22.72 -1.29 -0.63
N LYS A 12 -23.23 -0.75 0.48
CA LYS A 12 -22.80 0.52 1.06
C LYS A 12 -21.42 0.27 1.66
N GLY A 13 -20.43 0.17 0.78
CA GLY A 13 -19.02 0.08 1.16
C GLY A 13 -18.72 1.19 2.14
N LYS A 14 -18.30 0.82 3.35
CA LYS A 14 -17.80 1.79 4.32
C LYS A 14 -16.64 2.52 3.64
N PRO A 15 -16.60 3.87 3.65
CA PRO A 15 -15.50 4.62 3.05
C PRO A 15 -14.11 4.14 3.49
N GLY A 16 -13.99 3.57 4.70
CA GLY A 16 -12.73 3.02 5.20
C GLY A 16 -12.12 1.90 4.34
N GLU A 17 -12.94 1.03 3.72
CA GLU A 17 -12.43 -0.09 2.92
C GLU A 17 -11.84 0.37 1.59
N SER A 18 -12.45 1.40 0.96
CA SER A 18 -11.88 1.98 -0.26
C SER A 18 -10.61 2.78 0.00
N LEU A 19 -10.52 3.44 1.16
CA LEU A 19 -9.34 4.19 1.55
C LEU A 19 -8.16 3.26 1.86
N PHE A 20 -8.38 2.18 2.61
CA PHE A 20 -7.35 1.17 2.83
C PHE A 20 -6.81 0.64 1.50
N ALA A 21 -7.68 0.29 0.56
CA ALA A 21 -7.27 -0.26 -0.74
C ALA A 21 -6.37 0.70 -1.54
N ILE A 22 -6.68 2.01 -1.55
CA ILE A 22 -5.88 3.03 -2.25
C ILE A 22 -4.46 3.08 -1.67
N TRP A 23 -4.34 3.14 -0.35
CA TRP A 23 -3.04 3.25 0.30
C TRP A 23 -2.27 1.94 0.37
N ALA A 24 -2.97 0.81 0.42
CA ALA A 24 -2.39 -0.52 0.29
C ALA A 24 -1.77 -0.73 -1.10
N ALA A 25 -2.42 -0.24 -2.16
CA ALA A 25 -1.85 -0.27 -3.51
C ALA A 25 -0.55 0.56 -3.60
N LEU A 26 -0.52 1.75 -3.00
CA LEU A 26 0.73 2.55 -2.94
C LEU A 26 1.80 1.86 -2.09
N GLY A 27 1.41 1.27 -0.95
CA GLY A 27 2.31 0.49 -0.11
C GLY A 27 2.86 -0.75 -0.82
N PHE A 28 2.10 -1.38 -1.70
CA PHE A 28 2.58 -2.46 -2.56
C PHE A 28 3.71 -1.99 -3.48
N VAL A 29 3.52 -0.86 -4.17
CA VAL A 29 4.54 -0.31 -5.09
C VAL A 29 5.83 0.03 -4.32
N ILE A 30 5.69 0.67 -3.15
CA ILE A 30 6.82 0.97 -2.26
C ILE A 30 7.51 -0.32 -1.81
N GLY A 31 6.74 -1.30 -1.33
CA GLY A 31 7.27 -2.55 -0.78
C GLY A 31 7.96 -3.41 -1.84
N ALA A 32 7.39 -3.50 -3.03
CA ALA A 32 8.01 -4.18 -4.17
C ALA A 32 9.34 -3.51 -4.56
N SER A 33 9.37 -2.18 -4.68
CA SER A 33 10.61 -1.46 -4.97
C SER A 33 11.69 -1.70 -3.90
N LEU A 34 11.32 -1.66 -2.61
CA LEU A 34 12.25 -1.94 -1.52
C LEU A 34 12.76 -3.39 -1.52
N ALA A 35 11.90 -4.36 -1.82
CA ALA A 35 12.29 -5.77 -1.91
C ALA A 35 13.26 -6.00 -3.07
N VAL A 36 12.98 -5.44 -4.25
CA VAL A 36 13.87 -5.50 -5.43
C VAL A 36 15.23 -4.88 -5.10
N LYS A 37 15.25 -3.68 -4.52
CA LYS A 37 16.49 -3.02 -4.10
C LYS A 37 17.27 -3.83 -3.08
N TYR A 38 16.58 -4.46 -2.13
CA TYR A 38 17.23 -5.33 -1.14
C TYR A 38 17.95 -6.50 -1.82
N VAL A 39 17.29 -7.21 -2.74
CA VAL A 39 17.92 -8.32 -3.49
C VAL A 39 19.13 -7.83 -4.27
N TYR A 40 18.99 -6.73 -5.03
CA TYR A 40 20.12 -6.15 -5.77
C TYR A 40 21.28 -5.72 -4.86
N SER A 41 20.99 -5.14 -3.69
CA SER A 41 22.02 -4.68 -2.74
C SER A 41 22.82 -5.81 -2.12
N MET A 42 22.21 -7.00 -2.04
CA MET A 42 22.85 -8.21 -1.50
C MET A 42 23.68 -8.94 -2.57
N GLY A 43 23.62 -8.51 -3.83
CA GLY A 43 24.35 -9.13 -4.94
C GLY A 43 23.80 -10.49 -5.37
N TYR A 44 22.58 -10.84 -4.95
CA TYR A 44 21.94 -12.09 -5.35
C TYR A 44 21.45 -12.00 -6.79
N THR A 45 21.76 -13.04 -7.55
CA THR A 45 21.23 -13.31 -8.89
C THR A 45 20.01 -14.23 -8.81
N ALA A 46 19.23 -14.31 -9.89
CA ALA A 46 18.00 -15.12 -9.93
C ALA A 46 18.24 -16.62 -9.70
N ASP A 47 19.50 -17.09 -9.87
CA ASP A 47 19.92 -18.47 -9.69
C ASP A 47 20.48 -18.76 -8.28
N ASP A 48 20.60 -17.74 -7.42
CA ASP A 48 21.15 -17.93 -6.08
C ASP A 48 20.08 -18.44 -5.10
N ASP A 49 20.40 -19.52 -4.38
CA ASP A 49 19.62 -19.99 -3.24
C ASP A 49 19.66 -18.95 -2.11
N LEU A 50 18.66 -18.07 -2.06
CA LEU A 50 18.48 -17.13 -0.96
C LEU A 50 18.25 -17.93 0.35
N PRO A 51 19.09 -17.79 1.38
CA PRO A 51 18.84 -18.41 2.67
C PRO A 51 17.50 -17.94 3.24
N TRP A 52 16.54 -18.87 3.26
CA TRP A 52 15.14 -18.66 3.65
C TRP A 52 14.97 -17.97 5.02
N TRP A 53 15.92 -18.14 5.94
CA TRP A 53 16.07 -17.34 7.15
C TRP A 53 17.51 -16.84 7.27
N PRO A 54 17.75 -15.55 7.59
CA PRO A 54 16.81 -14.47 7.96
C PRO A 54 16.28 -13.61 6.79
N GLN A 55 16.77 -13.82 5.57
CA GLN A 55 16.52 -12.92 4.44
C GLN A 55 15.07 -12.97 3.96
N GLY A 56 14.43 -14.14 4.04
CA GLY A 56 13.00 -14.29 3.71
C GLY A 56 12.11 -13.40 4.57
N ILE A 57 12.39 -13.28 5.88
CA ILE A 57 11.62 -12.37 6.75
C ILE A 57 11.81 -10.93 6.31
N ILE A 58 13.04 -10.52 6.01
CA ILE A 58 13.35 -9.15 5.64
C ILE A 58 12.62 -8.82 4.33
N MET A 59 12.66 -9.71 3.33
CA MET A 59 11.91 -9.53 2.08
C MET A 59 10.41 -9.42 2.33
N ILE A 60 9.82 -10.33 3.11
CA ILE A 60 8.39 -10.28 3.46
C ILE A 60 8.06 -8.97 4.19
N SER A 61 8.92 -8.55 5.11
CA SER A 61 8.73 -7.33 5.90
C SER A 61 8.85 -6.06 5.06
N LEU A 62 9.80 -6.02 4.13
CA LEU A 62 9.96 -4.91 3.18
C LEU A 62 8.79 -4.86 2.20
N PHE A 63 8.26 -6.00 1.80
CA PHE A 63 7.15 -6.06 0.85
C PHE A 63 5.80 -5.71 1.49
N PHE A 64 5.44 -6.38 2.59
CA PHE A 64 4.14 -6.21 3.23
C PHE A 64 4.11 -5.07 4.25
N GLY A 65 5.25 -4.74 4.86
CA GLY A 65 5.33 -3.70 5.90
C GLY A 65 4.76 -2.36 5.44
N PRO A 66 5.19 -1.80 4.28
CA PRO A 66 4.64 -0.54 3.77
C PRO A 66 3.14 -0.59 3.47
N MET A 67 2.64 -1.73 2.95
CA MET A 67 1.21 -1.94 2.70
C MET A 67 0.39 -1.87 4.00
N PHE A 68 0.79 -2.62 5.02
CA PHE A 68 0.10 -2.63 6.30
C PHE A 68 0.20 -1.28 7.02
N LEU A 69 1.38 -0.66 7.03
CA LEU A 69 1.59 0.63 7.71
C LEU A 69 0.76 1.74 7.08
N LEU A 70 0.79 1.89 5.76
CA LEU A 70 0.02 2.94 5.08
C LEU A 70 -1.48 2.70 5.18
N GLY A 71 -1.92 1.46 5.02
CA GLY A 71 -3.33 1.10 5.21
C GLY A 71 -3.82 1.38 6.63
N TRP A 72 -3.03 1.04 7.64
CA TRP A 72 -3.37 1.28 9.05
C TRP A 72 -3.40 2.76 9.40
N ILE A 73 -2.43 3.56 8.94
CA ILE A 73 -2.43 5.03 9.14
C ILE A 73 -3.66 5.65 8.47
N ALA A 74 -3.98 5.20 7.25
CA ALA A 74 -5.16 5.67 6.52
C ALA A 74 -6.45 5.36 7.26
N GLU A 75 -6.56 4.17 7.86
CA GLU A 75 -7.74 3.78 8.63
C GLU A 75 -7.89 4.67 9.86
N GLN A 76 -6.83 4.85 10.67
CA GLN A 76 -6.86 5.71 11.86
C GLN A 76 -7.22 7.16 11.54
N LEU A 77 -6.58 7.76 10.52
CA LEU A 77 -6.89 9.13 10.13
C LEU A 77 -8.32 9.25 9.59
N SER A 78 -8.85 8.21 8.93
CA SER A 78 -10.24 8.22 8.47
C SER A 78 -11.23 8.19 9.65
N GLU A 79 -10.91 7.44 10.72
CA GLU A 79 -11.70 7.43 11.95
C GLU A 79 -11.68 8.79 12.67
N GLU A 80 -10.54 9.49 12.67
CA GLU A 80 -10.44 10.86 13.19
C GLU A 80 -11.30 11.87 12.42
N VAL A 81 -11.39 11.72 11.09
CA VAL A 81 -12.28 12.56 10.27
C VAL A 81 -13.75 12.22 10.53
N LEU A 82 -14.09 10.94 10.61
CA LEU A 82 -15.46 10.48 10.87
C LEU A 82 -15.96 10.86 12.27
N SER A 83 -15.06 10.92 13.26
CA SER A 83 -15.37 11.40 14.62
C SER A 83 -15.47 12.93 14.72
N GLY A 84 -15.19 13.67 13.64
CA GLY A 84 -15.26 15.13 13.59
C GLY A 84 -14.06 15.84 14.26
N ASN A 85 -13.03 15.09 14.64
CA ASN A 85 -11.80 15.65 15.23
C ASN A 85 -10.87 16.24 14.16
N SER A 86 -11.05 15.86 12.90
CA SER A 86 -10.25 16.30 11.77
C SER A 86 -11.11 16.51 10.51
N THR A 87 -10.49 17.01 9.45
CA THR A 87 -11.16 17.22 8.15
C THR A 87 -10.58 16.30 7.09
N TRP A 88 -11.37 15.99 6.05
CA TRP A 88 -10.87 15.25 4.88
C TRP A 88 -9.69 15.95 4.19
N ALA A 89 -9.60 17.28 4.25
CA ALA A 89 -8.47 18.02 3.70
C ALA A 89 -7.17 17.72 4.47
N THR A 90 -7.25 17.68 5.81
CA THR A 90 -6.13 17.29 6.68
C THR A 90 -5.71 15.84 6.41
N TYR A 91 -6.68 14.93 6.29
CA TYR A 91 -6.44 13.53 5.94
C TYR A 91 -5.59 13.38 4.67
N TRP A 92 -6.04 13.96 3.55
CA TRP A 92 -5.35 13.84 2.28
C TRP A 92 -3.98 14.51 2.32
N THR A 93 -3.87 15.67 2.96
CA THR A 93 -2.60 16.39 3.07
C THR A 93 -1.57 15.59 3.87
N THR A 94 -1.97 15.01 5.01
CA THR A 94 -1.09 14.18 5.83
C THR A 94 -0.66 12.92 5.08
N MET A 95 -1.61 12.22 4.45
CA MET A 95 -1.29 10.99 3.73
C MET A 95 -0.36 11.23 2.53
N VAL A 96 -0.59 12.28 1.75
CA VAL A 96 0.31 12.70 0.66
C VAL A 96 1.68 13.13 1.22
N GLY A 97 1.67 13.87 2.33
CA GLY A 97 2.89 14.30 3.02
C GLY A 97 3.76 13.14 3.54
N ILE A 98 3.14 12.00 3.88
CA ILE A 98 3.86 10.77 4.25
C ILE A 98 4.32 10.01 2.99
N THR A 99 3.44 9.84 2.01
CA THR A 99 3.71 8.96 0.85
C THR A 99 4.75 9.53 -0.11
N VAL A 100 4.75 10.84 -0.37
CA VAL A 100 5.70 11.45 -1.31
C VAL A 100 7.17 11.26 -0.88
N PRO A 101 7.56 11.54 0.38
CA PRO A 101 8.90 11.24 0.86
C PRO A 101 9.25 9.74 0.83
N VAL A 102 8.28 8.87 1.16
CA VAL A 102 8.51 7.42 1.16
C VAL A 102 8.76 6.90 -0.26
N LEU A 103 8.00 7.37 -1.25
CA LEU A 103 8.25 7.06 -2.66
C LEU A 103 9.63 7.53 -3.11
N ALA A 104 10.04 8.75 -2.72
CA ALA A 104 11.36 9.25 -3.03
C ALA A 104 12.48 8.38 -2.43
N VAL A 105 12.32 7.92 -1.18
CA VAL A 105 13.26 6.98 -0.54
C VAL A 105 13.26 5.61 -1.26
N ALA A 106 12.08 5.14 -1.67
CA ALA A 106 11.94 3.97 -2.52
C ALA A 106 12.51 4.19 -3.93
N GLY A 107 12.99 5.40 -4.27
CA GLY A 107 13.54 5.76 -5.58
C GLY A 107 12.49 5.82 -6.69
N ILE A 108 11.22 5.95 -6.31
CA ILE A 108 10.12 6.22 -7.22
C ILE A 108 9.93 7.73 -7.22
N THR A 109 10.45 8.36 -8.27
CA THR A 109 10.42 9.82 -8.45
C THR A 109 9.54 10.22 -9.63
N THR A 110 9.28 9.29 -10.54
CA THR A 110 8.47 9.47 -11.74
C THR A 110 7.42 8.37 -11.87
N PHE A 111 6.43 8.60 -12.75
CA PHE A 111 5.47 7.56 -13.12
C PHE A 111 6.12 6.44 -13.96
N GLU A 112 7.19 6.77 -14.69
CA GLU A 112 7.97 5.79 -15.46
C GLU A 112 8.61 4.76 -14.53
N ASP A 113 9.14 5.18 -13.37
CA ASP A 113 9.70 4.28 -12.36
C ASP A 113 8.66 3.25 -11.86
N VAL A 114 7.38 3.64 -11.80
CA VAL A 114 6.28 2.75 -11.40
C VAL A 114 5.98 1.75 -12.51
N LEU A 115 5.90 2.21 -13.77
CA LEU A 115 5.66 1.32 -14.91
C LEU A 115 6.80 0.33 -15.11
N ASP A 116 8.04 0.79 -14.98
CA ASP A 116 9.22 -0.07 -15.07
C ASP A 116 9.21 -1.14 -13.99
N LEU A 117 8.82 -0.80 -12.75
CA LEU A 117 8.64 -1.77 -11.69
C LEU A 117 7.60 -2.84 -12.06
N PHE A 118 6.43 -2.45 -12.61
CA PHE A 118 5.40 -3.41 -13.02
C PHE A 118 5.80 -4.26 -14.23
N ASN A 119 6.62 -3.73 -15.14
CA ASN A 119 7.09 -4.46 -16.31
C ASN A 119 8.22 -5.46 -15.97
N HIS A 120 8.90 -5.28 -14.84
CA HIS A 120 10.01 -6.13 -14.38
C HIS A 120 9.65 -7.05 -13.20
N LEU A 121 8.44 -6.94 -12.65
CA LEU A 121 7.83 -7.88 -11.70
C LEU A 121 7.18 -9.06 -12.45
#